data_AF-A0A6J3KKL5-F1
#
_entry.id   AF-A0A6J3KKL5-F1
#
_cell.length_a   1.000
_cell.length_b   1.000
_cell.length_c   1.000
_cell.angle_alpha   90.00
_cell.angle_beta   90.00
_cell.angle_gamma   90.00
#
_symmetry.space_group_name_H-M   'P 1'
#
loop_
_entity.id
_entity.type
_entity.pdbx_description
1 polymer ?
#
loop_
_entity_poly.entity_id
_entity_poly.type
_entity_poly.pdbx_seq_one_letter_code
_entity_poly.pdbx_strand_id
1 'polypeptide(L)'
;MAQGKLKVKAKVPSTVKGKSKNKKSSGIQRRNNAPIQPKKRKFEETHKLKQIITKTVNKAMEDELREKALEGKRLLTRKEAVTLKKK
;
A
#
# COMPACT_ATOMS: atom_id res chain seq x y z
N MET A 1 44.79 -50.44 6.58
CA MET A 1 45.01 -50.34 8.04
C MET A 1 43.81 -49.65 8.67
N ALA A 2 43.22 -50.23 9.71
CA ALA A 2 42.17 -49.59 10.52
C ALA A 2 42.74 -49.20 11.89
N GLN A 3 42.90 -47.89 12.14
CA GLN A 3 43.17 -47.24 13.44
C GLN A 3 43.25 -45.72 13.16
N GLY A 4 42.48 -44.80 13.76
CA GLY A 4 41.49 -44.90 14.81
C GLY A 4 40.61 -43.63 14.84
N LYS A 5 39.44 -43.78 15.45
CA LYS A 5 38.40 -42.76 15.61
C LYS A 5 38.82 -41.76 16.71
N LEU A 6 39.40 -40.62 16.35
CA LEU A 6 39.67 -39.53 17.30
C LEU A 6 38.37 -38.76 17.60
N LYS A 7 37.64 -39.21 18.63
CA LYS A 7 36.52 -38.47 19.22
C LYS A 7 37.06 -37.46 20.24
N VAL A 8 37.71 -36.39 19.76
CA VAL A 8 38.05 -35.25 20.62
C VAL A 8 36.88 -34.28 20.59
N LYS A 9 36.21 -34.13 21.73
CA LYS A 9 35.17 -33.12 21.93
C LYS A 9 35.87 -31.76 22.03
N ALA A 10 36.13 -31.13 20.89
CA ALA A 10 36.73 -29.80 20.85
C ALA A 10 35.83 -28.83 21.62
N LYS A 11 36.32 -28.31 22.74
CA LYS A 11 35.70 -27.19 23.47
C LYS A 11 35.95 -25.93 22.64
N VAL A 12 35.00 -25.61 21.78
CA VAL A 12 35.01 -24.36 21.01
C VAL A 12 34.79 -23.21 22.00
N PRO A 13 35.58 -22.12 21.94
CA PRO A 13 35.41 -20.97 22.83
C PRO A 13 34.01 -20.35 22.68
N SER A 14 33.40 -19.98 23.82
CA SER A 14 32.03 -19.44 23.94
C SER A 14 31.79 -18.11 23.21
N THR A 15 32.84 -17.53 22.61
CA THR A 15 32.80 -16.25 21.90
C THR A 15 32.40 -16.38 20.43
N VAL A 16 32.26 -17.60 19.89
CA VAL A 16 31.57 -17.82 18.61
C VAL A 16 30.07 -17.82 18.87
N LYS A 17 29.57 -16.61 19.20
CA LYS A 17 28.16 -16.27 19.34
C LYS A 17 27.37 -16.87 18.20
N GLY A 18 26.27 -17.51 18.56
CA GLY A 18 25.48 -18.36 17.71
C GLY A 18 25.15 -17.72 16.35
N LYS A 19 25.29 -18.54 15.31
CA LYS A 19 24.46 -18.43 14.12
C LYS A 19 23.01 -18.76 14.54
N SER A 20 22.37 -17.87 15.29
CA SER A 20 20.92 -17.86 15.36
C SER A 20 20.45 -17.49 13.97
N LYS A 21 19.94 -18.50 13.27
CA LYS A 21 19.20 -18.41 12.00
C LYS A 21 18.55 -17.03 11.90
N ASN A 22 18.95 -16.29 10.87
CA ASN A 22 18.32 -15.07 10.37
C ASN A 22 17.05 -14.72 11.13
N LYS A 23 17.13 -13.75 12.05
CA LYS A 23 15.97 -12.92 12.37
C LYS A 23 15.64 -12.18 11.07
N LYS A 24 15.00 -12.89 10.13
CA LYS A 24 14.14 -12.29 9.15
C LYS A 24 13.25 -11.37 9.98
N SER A 25 13.24 -10.11 9.57
CA SER A 25 12.36 -9.07 10.10
C SER A 25 11.04 -9.67 10.57
N SER A 26 10.45 -9.09 11.61
CA SER A 26 9.06 -9.34 11.97
C SER A 26 8.14 -8.92 10.81
N GLY A 27 8.19 -9.68 9.73
CA GLY A 27 7.28 -9.62 8.60
C GLY A 27 5.96 -10.09 9.15
N ILE A 28 4.99 -9.18 9.10
CA ILE A 28 3.60 -9.29 9.54
C ILE A 28 3.18 -10.77 9.66
N GLN A 29 3.36 -11.35 10.85
CA GLN A 29 2.89 -12.69 11.14
C GLN A 29 1.38 -12.58 11.30
N ARG A 30 0.65 -12.92 10.24
CA ARG A 30 -0.81 -12.98 10.31
C ARG A 30 -1.16 -14.14 11.24
N ARG A 31 -2.11 -13.94 12.16
CA ARG A 31 -2.64 -15.04 12.98
C ARG A 31 -3.11 -16.16 12.06
N ASN A 32 -2.93 -17.42 12.44
CA ASN A 32 -3.25 -18.57 11.59
C ASN A 32 -4.71 -18.56 11.06
N ASN A 33 -5.63 -17.94 11.81
CA ASN A 33 -7.05 -17.83 11.45
C ASN A 33 -7.46 -16.43 10.97
N ALA A 34 -6.50 -15.55 10.65
CA ALA A 34 -6.82 -14.19 10.19
C ALA A 34 -7.29 -14.21 8.72
N PRO A 35 -8.41 -13.54 8.38
CA PRO A 35 -8.88 -13.45 7.00
C PRO A 35 -7.81 -12.85 6.08
N ILE A 36 -7.62 -13.45 4.91
CA ILE A 36 -6.66 -12.94 3.92
C ILE A 36 -7.20 -11.63 3.34
N GLN A 37 -6.44 -10.53 3.49
CA GLN A 37 -6.82 -9.25 2.90
C GLN A 37 -6.96 -9.39 1.37
N PRO A 38 -8.05 -8.88 0.79
CA PRO A 38 -8.26 -8.95 -0.64
C PRO A 38 -7.19 -8.10 -1.35
N LYS A 39 -6.51 -8.70 -2.33
CA LYS A 39 -5.48 -8.03 -3.15
C LYS A 39 -6.01 -6.76 -3.84
N LYS A 40 -7.32 -6.69 -4.10
CA LYS A 40 -8.02 -5.58 -4.77
C LYS A 40 -8.04 -4.28 -3.96
N ARG A 41 -7.96 -4.33 -2.62
CA ARG A 41 -8.01 -3.11 -1.78
C ARG A 41 -6.94 -2.08 -2.13
N LYS A 42 -5.71 -2.52 -2.37
CA LYS A 42 -4.60 -1.64 -2.77
C LYS A 42 -4.89 -0.91 -4.09
N PHE A 43 -5.50 -1.61 -5.05
CA PHE A 43 -5.88 -1.01 -6.34
C PHE A 43 -7.05 -0.05 -6.20
N GLU A 44 -8.04 -0.37 -5.36
CA GLU A 44 -9.17 0.51 -5.08
C GLU A 44 -8.74 1.79 -4.37
N GLU A 45 -7.86 1.70 -3.38
CA GLU A 45 -7.31 2.85 -2.66
C GLU A 45 -6.49 3.75 -3.58
N THR A 46 -5.57 3.19 -4.36
CA THR A 46 -4.76 3.97 -5.33
C THR A 46 -5.62 4.59 -6.42
N HIS A 47 -6.65 3.91 -6.89
CA HIS A 47 -7.59 4.45 -7.86
C HIS A 47 -8.41 5.61 -7.28
N LYS A 48 -8.92 5.47 -6.04
CA LYS A 48 -9.63 6.56 -5.34
C LYS A 48 -8.74 7.78 -5.15
N LEU A 49 -7.48 7.59 -4.76
CA LEU A 49 -6.50 8.67 -4.64
C LEU A 49 -6.29 9.38 -5.97
N LYS A 50 -6.07 8.63 -7.06
CA LYS A 50 -5.94 9.20 -8.41
C LYS A 50 -7.19 10.01 -8.80
N GLN A 51 -8.39 9.47 -8.57
CA GLN A 51 -9.64 10.17 -8.88
C GLN A 51 -9.78 11.48 -8.11
N ILE A 52 -9.42 11.52 -6.83
CA ILE A 52 -9.48 12.75 -6.03
C ILE A 52 -8.50 13.77 -6.59
N ILE A 53 -7.26 13.37 -6.84
CA ILE A 53 -6.22 14.27 -7.37
C ILE A 53 -6.66 14.84 -8.73
N THR A 54 -7.10 14.00 -9.66
CA THR A 54 -7.56 14.44 -10.99
C THR A 54 -8.72 15.43 -10.88
N LYS A 55 -9.71 15.15 -10.02
CA LYS A 55 -10.84 16.06 -9.81
C LYS A 55 -10.39 17.41 -9.24
N THR A 56 -9.48 17.40 -8.27
CA THR A 56 -8.98 18.63 -7.64
C THR A 56 -8.18 19.47 -8.63
N VAL A 57 -7.27 18.86 -9.39
CA VAL A 57 -6.46 19.57 -10.39
C VAL A 57 -7.34 20.15 -11.49
N ASN A 58 -8.28 19.37 -12.03
CA ASN A 58 -9.20 19.86 -13.06
C ASN A 58 -10.06 21.01 -12.54
N LYS A 59 -10.57 20.89 -11.31
CA LYS A 59 -11.37 21.94 -10.68
C LYS A 59 -10.56 23.23 -10.51
N ALA A 60 -9.33 23.13 -10.00
CA ALA A 60 -8.47 24.30 -9.81
C ALA A 60 -8.17 25.00 -11.15
N MET A 61 -7.85 24.24 -12.20
CA MET A 61 -7.63 24.81 -13.54
C MET A 61 -8.90 25.45 -14.12
N GLU A 62 -10.06 24.81 -13.95
CA GLU A 62 -11.34 25.41 -14.36
C GLU A 62 -11.62 26.71 -13.63
N ASP A 63 -11.37 26.75 -12.32
CA ASP A 63 -11.58 27.94 -11.50
C ASP A 63 -10.64 29.07 -11.99
N GLU A 64 -9.34 28.79 -12.22
CA GLU A 64 -8.40 29.79 -12.79
C GLU A 64 -8.82 30.32 -14.16
N LEU A 65 -9.30 29.46 -15.05
CA LEU A 65 -9.76 29.87 -16.38
C LEU A 65 -11.02 30.73 -16.29
N ARG A 66 -11.95 30.40 -15.39
CA ARG A 66 -13.18 31.18 -15.17
C ARG A 66 -12.90 32.52 -14.50
N GLU A 67 -11.99 32.57 -13.53
CA GLU A 67 -11.54 33.82 -12.92
C GLU A 67 -11.00 34.78 -13.99
N LYS A 68 -10.15 34.28 -14.90
CA LYS A 68 -9.58 35.08 -15.99
C LYS A 68 -10.60 35.49 -17.05
N ALA A 69 -11.56 34.63 -17.39
CA ALA A 69 -12.48 34.87 -18.50
C ALA A 69 -13.77 35.61 -18.12
N LEU A 70 -14.31 35.34 -16.93
CA LEU A 70 -15.63 35.78 -16.49
C LEU A 70 -15.60 36.56 -15.17
N GLU A 71 -14.42 36.97 -14.70
CA GLU A 71 -14.22 37.63 -13.40
C GLU A 71 -14.79 36.80 -12.24
N GLY A 72 -14.70 35.47 -12.34
CA GLY A 72 -15.18 34.56 -11.29
C GLY A 72 -16.70 34.36 -11.26
N LYS A 73 -17.46 34.90 -12.23
CA LYS A 73 -18.92 34.70 -12.30
C LYS A 73 -19.24 33.23 -12.59
N ARG A 74 -19.71 32.53 -11.55
CA ARG A 74 -20.14 31.14 -11.64
C ARG A 74 -21.65 31.06 -11.79
N LEU A 75 -22.13 30.73 -13.00
CA LEU A 75 -23.54 30.41 -13.20
C LEU A 75 -23.86 29.12 -12.44
N LEU A 76 -24.70 29.23 -11.40
CA LEU A 76 -25.25 28.08 -10.68
C LEU A 76 -26.33 27.42 -11.54
N THR A 77 -25.93 26.76 -12.63
CA THR A 77 -26.85 25.87 -13.32
C THR A 77 -27.12 24.69 -12.40
N ARG A 78 -28.38 24.54 -11.97
CA ARG A 78 -28.82 23.37 -11.20
C ARG A 78 -28.41 22.15 -12.01
N LYS A 79 -27.58 21.28 -11.44
CA LYS A 79 -27.40 19.93 -11.97
C LYS A 79 -28.73 19.24 -11.78
N GLU A 80 -29.60 19.31 -12.79
CA GLU A 80 -30.81 18.50 -12.80
C GLU A 80 -30.38 17.06 -12.55
N ALA A 81 -30.90 16.51 -11.46
CA ALA A 81 -30.57 15.16 -11.03
C ALA A 81 -30.87 14.24 -12.21
N VAL A 82 -29.84 13.59 -12.74
CA VAL A 82 -29.92 12.54 -13.75
C VAL A 82 -30.67 11.35 -13.11
N THR A 83 -31.98 11.50 -13.01
CA THR A 83 -32.96 10.47 -12.69
C THR A 83 -33.64 10.10 -14.00
N LEU A 84 -32.84 9.68 -14.98
CA LEU A 84 -33.36 8.93 -16.11
C LEU A 84 -33.78 7.55 -15.58
N LYS A 85 -35.01 7.48 -15.08
CA LYS A 85 -35.74 6.24 -14.85
C LYS A 85 -35.72 5.46 -16.17
N LYS A 86 -34.94 4.39 -16.27
CA LYS A 86 -35.18 3.36 -17.28
C LYS A 86 -36.34 2.51 -16.80
N LYS A 87 -37.47 2.63 -17.51
CA LYS A 87 -38.46 1.56 -17.65
C LYS A 87 -37.83 0.41 -18.42
#